data_AF-A0A6A0GVQ8-F1
#
_entry.id   AF-A0A6A0GVQ8-F1
#
_cell.length_a   1.000
_cell.length_b   1.000
_cell.length_c   1.000
_cell.angle_alpha   90.00
_cell.angle_beta   90.00
_cell.angle_gamma   90.00
#
_symmetry.space_group_name_H-M   'P 1'
#
loop_
_entity.id
_entity.type
_entity.pdbx_description
1 polymer ?
#
loop_
_entity_poly.entity_id
_entity_poly.type
_entity_poly.pdbx_seq_one_letter_code
_entity_poly.pdbx_strand_id
1 'polypeptide(L)'
;MFNIPNYGRVYDKSNSTDPPSENAERLDLFERDFFHFQWRQPDVYLSPRTVAMFLEELDRCGMLNDSTLSLFDTPRMQLNEHLSLSGVMIHDTAITIDVLKTLTRLRFLDFSAVTTNHDVRHEECINEVLMSPHFAPDLEFIDVSNKVMVSEQVLFSFLSTHPNVKGVALVNVPVCPDFCTSEWPQVKFLTGVRCIGSDESVLDLDRLTECMQHYRRRHILAQQMLTFVSAATHESSPSKPHPKLVASILQFMEDFQSREYDQTLSIICLYNLTVGSPGAALHPNLQRSVVHATMHAMTLHGDNHQLQKIGLLLCWHSVLHNVSCNQYWVAMKALHALHSFADDEVDHMAVGICYTLAAELTNEQTAQLGSNPAFMNKLLVLVRGRMQDNNADIMLQYTLSALMNLTDESPVTCEIFLNQDGLQIFINLLLTFPDKRSVEITVLKLFNNVAVVPELRKELLKPPFIAMLRRQLQSEHIAVSYFAAGISAYLLCAEQAAWLAADDLPYKEVLAELGDVVLGWECAPYVQLWALWALHHVTSNDSDYYCPMLIREGIPELLLTQRDDAPSSAPFLRDFALKLLALVAAYEMRDAKTLTGKNAPTFIPCSRS
;
A
#
# COMPACT_ATOMS: atom_id res chain seq x y z
N MET A 1 13.91 3.37 25.52
CA MET A 1 14.15 3.94 24.18
C MET A 1 14.59 2.80 23.29
N PHE A 2 13.67 2.28 22.47
CA PHE A 2 13.97 1.19 21.53
C PHE A 2 14.64 1.79 20.29
N ASN A 3 15.82 1.31 19.93
CA ASN A 3 16.47 1.61 18.65
C ASN A 3 15.66 0.92 17.55
N ILE A 4 14.77 1.66 16.90
CA ILE A 4 13.99 1.20 15.75
C ILE A 4 14.91 1.27 14.52
N PRO A 5 15.15 0.16 13.79
CA PRO A 5 15.92 0.20 12.56
C PRO A 5 15.30 1.17 11.56
N ASN A 6 16.13 2.03 10.98
CA ASN A 6 15.72 2.94 9.92
C ASN A 6 15.65 2.17 8.60
N TYR A 7 14.54 1.45 8.38
CA TYR A 7 14.20 0.86 7.08
C TYR A 7 14.06 1.93 5.97
N GLY A 8 14.06 3.22 6.35
CA GLY A 8 14.08 4.36 5.43
C GLY A 8 15.32 4.42 4.54
N ARG A 9 16.49 3.85 4.90
CA ARG A 9 17.70 4.07 4.09
C ARG A 9 17.84 3.25 2.80
N VAL A 10 17.07 2.18 2.61
CA VAL A 10 17.07 1.47 1.31
C VAL A 10 16.26 2.27 0.27
N TYR A 11 15.35 3.14 0.72
CA TYR A 11 14.45 3.91 -0.14
C TYR A 11 14.27 5.37 0.30
N ASP A 12 15.32 5.96 0.90
CA ASP A 12 15.37 7.39 1.31
C ASP A 12 15.42 8.35 0.10
N LYS A 13 15.20 7.82 -1.11
CA LYS A 13 15.02 8.58 -2.35
C LYS A 13 13.57 8.95 -2.64
N SER A 14 12.62 8.70 -1.74
CA SER A 14 11.21 9.04 -2.00
C SER A 14 10.88 10.53 -1.92
N ASN A 15 11.87 11.41 -1.69
CA ASN A 15 11.70 12.88 -1.75
C ASN A 15 12.66 13.57 -2.75
N SER A 16 13.39 12.85 -3.62
CA SER A 16 14.25 13.50 -4.63
C SER A 16 14.09 12.90 -6.02
N THR A 17 13.98 13.78 -7.01
CA THR A 17 13.81 13.50 -8.45
C THR A 17 15.03 12.89 -9.15
N ASP A 18 16.01 12.32 -8.43
CA ASP A 18 17.31 11.93 -9.01
C ASP A 18 17.62 10.42 -8.88
N PRO A 19 18.20 9.79 -9.93
CA PRO A 19 18.49 8.35 -9.96
C PRO A 19 19.56 7.94 -8.93
N PRO A 20 19.62 6.67 -8.49
CA PRO A 20 20.54 6.22 -7.44
C PRO A 20 22.02 6.34 -7.82
N SER A 21 22.82 6.97 -6.94
CA SER A 21 24.28 6.98 -7.01
C SER A 21 24.86 5.76 -6.29
N GLU A 22 25.82 5.09 -6.92
CA GLU A 22 26.37 3.77 -6.58
C GLU A 22 27.20 3.62 -5.29
N ASN A 23 27.31 4.62 -4.41
CA ASN A 23 28.20 4.49 -3.25
C ASN A 23 27.55 4.94 -1.94
N ALA A 24 27.12 3.97 -1.12
CA ALA A 24 26.89 4.18 0.31
C ALA A 24 27.18 2.88 1.08
N GLU A 25 28.19 2.92 1.94
CA GLU A 25 28.68 1.83 2.77
C GLU A 25 27.58 1.25 3.68
N ARG A 26 27.44 -0.08 3.68
CA ARG A 26 26.55 -0.86 4.55
C ARG A 26 27.06 -0.79 6.00
N LEU A 27 26.42 0.04 6.82
CA LEU A 27 26.62 0.05 8.27
C LEU A 27 25.70 -0.99 8.92
N ASP A 28 26.32 -2.13 9.26
CA ASP A 28 25.74 -3.27 9.97
C ASP A 28 25.42 -2.89 11.43
N LEU A 29 24.15 -2.96 11.84
CA LEU A 29 23.66 -2.46 13.14
C LEU A 29 22.90 -3.51 13.97
N PHE A 30 23.06 -4.81 13.68
CA PHE A 30 22.41 -5.90 14.43
C PHE A 30 23.35 -6.74 15.28
N GLU A 31 24.37 -6.10 15.86
CA GLU A 31 25.04 -6.63 17.05
C GLU A 31 24.38 -6.04 18.30
N ARG A 32 23.47 -6.79 18.92
CA ARG A 32 23.48 -7.06 20.37
C ARG A 32 22.30 -7.94 20.80
N ASP A 33 22.72 -9.11 21.26
CA ASP A 33 22.12 -10.01 22.25
C ASP A 33 20.71 -10.51 21.99
N PHE A 34 20.61 -11.66 21.31
CA PHE A 34 20.16 -12.96 21.83
C PHE A 34 20.46 -13.98 20.72
N PHE A 35 21.39 -14.92 20.95
CA PHE A 35 22.20 -15.67 19.97
C PHE A 35 23.35 -14.85 19.34
N HIS A 36 24.48 -14.76 20.05
CA HIS A 36 25.77 -14.54 19.38
C HIS A 36 26.24 -15.86 18.75
N PHE A 37 25.65 -16.24 17.63
CA PHE A 37 26.36 -16.99 16.60
C PHE A 37 26.38 -16.10 15.36
N GLN A 38 27.28 -15.12 15.37
CA GLN A 38 27.73 -14.57 14.10
C GLN A 38 28.40 -15.73 13.37
N TRP A 39 27.81 -16.15 12.26
CA TRP A 39 28.64 -16.51 11.12
C TRP A 39 29.45 -15.25 10.80
N ARG A 40 30.60 -15.07 11.47
CA ARG A 40 31.71 -14.49 10.75
C ARG A 40 31.88 -15.45 9.59
N GLN A 41 31.50 -15.05 8.38
CA GLN A 41 32.29 -15.49 7.25
C GLN A 41 33.74 -15.20 7.66
N PRO A 42 34.53 -16.27 7.74
CA PRO A 42 35.46 -16.43 6.66
C PRO A 42 35.06 -17.72 5.94
N ASP A 43 35.08 -17.68 4.62
CA ASP A 43 35.49 -18.86 3.87
C ASP A 43 36.69 -19.44 4.62
N VAL A 44 36.61 -20.65 5.16
CA VAL A 44 37.73 -21.08 6.02
C VAL A 44 38.90 -21.47 5.14
N TYR A 45 39.95 -20.68 5.29
CA TYR A 45 41.24 -20.83 4.68
C TYR A 45 42.03 -21.89 5.52
N LEU A 46 42.64 -22.97 4.97
CA LEU A 46 43.48 -24.08 5.57
C LEU A 46 45.02 -23.82 5.81
N SER A 47 45.61 -24.02 7.01
CA SER A 47 47.05 -23.65 7.23
C SER A 47 48.00 -24.42 6.32
N PRO A 48 49.07 -23.86 5.70
CA PRO A 48 49.94 -24.64 4.80
C PRO A 48 50.51 -25.91 5.45
N ARG A 49 50.65 -25.91 6.79
CA ARG A 49 51.05 -27.07 7.59
C ARG A 49 49.89 -28.06 7.83
N THR A 50 48.66 -27.57 8.00
CA THR A 50 47.43 -28.37 8.10
C THR A 50 47.05 -29.01 6.76
N VAL A 51 47.25 -28.27 5.67
CA VAL A 51 47.18 -28.73 4.27
C VAL A 51 48.15 -29.89 4.06
N ALA A 52 49.42 -29.73 4.44
CA ALA A 52 50.44 -30.77 4.26
C ALA A 52 50.15 -32.06 5.05
N MET A 53 49.69 -31.96 6.29
CA MET A 53 49.34 -33.14 7.11
C MET A 53 48.09 -33.88 6.61
N PHE A 54 47.11 -33.14 6.09
CA PHE A 54 45.90 -33.71 5.50
C PHE A 54 46.20 -34.39 4.15
N LEU A 55 47.09 -33.81 3.34
CA LEU A 55 47.62 -34.41 2.11
C LEU A 55 48.45 -35.68 2.39
N GLU A 56 49.29 -35.72 3.43
CA GLU A 56 50.03 -36.93 3.84
C GLU A 56 49.11 -38.08 4.26
N GLU A 57 48.00 -37.76 4.95
CA GLU A 57 47.04 -38.76 5.41
C GLU A 57 46.20 -39.33 4.25
N LEU A 58 45.81 -38.47 3.32
CA LEU A 58 45.18 -38.88 2.07
C LEU A 58 46.10 -39.78 1.24
N ASP A 59 47.42 -39.52 1.23
CA ASP A 59 48.41 -40.33 0.49
C ASP A 59 48.56 -41.72 1.09
N ARG A 60 48.70 -41.77 2.42
CA ARG A 60 48.84 -43.00 3.19
C ARG A 60 47.63 -43.93 3.08
N CYS A 61 46.43 -43.38 2.92
CA CYS A 61 45.18 -44.11 2.71
C CYS A 61 44.91 -44.47 1.23
N GLY A 62 45.83 -44.14 0.31
CA GLY A 62 45.66 -44.38 -1.13
C GLY A 62 44.61 -43.49 -1.80
N MET A 63 44.21 -42.41 -1.11
CA MET A 63 43.17 -41.46 -1.49
C MET A 63 43.75 -40.16 -2.05
N LEU A 64 45.09 -40.01 -2.06
CA LEU A 64 45.77 -38.93 -2.74
C LEU A 64 45.84 -39.24 -4.23
N ASN A 65 45.02 -38.52 -4.97
CA ASN A 65 45.09 -38.45 -6.42
C ASN A 65 44.94 -36.98 -6.82
N ASP A 66 45.08 -36.68 -8.10
CA ASP A 66 45.05 -35.30 -8.62
C ASP A 66 43.78 -34.52 -8.23
N SER A 67 42.68 -35.21 -7.88
CA SER A 67 41.41 -34.60 -7.46
C SER A 67 41.42 -34.17 -5.98
N THR A 68 42.20 -34.87 -5.15
CA THR A 68 42.33 -34.58 -3.71
C THR A 68 43.41 -33.53 -3.47
N LEU A 69 44.46 -33.49 -4.30
CA LEU A 69 45.52 -32.47 -4.28
C LEU A 69 45.02 -31.07 -4.69
N SER A 70 44.07 -30.97 -5.61
CA SER A 70 43.55 -29.67 -6.07
C SER A 70 42.73 -28.90 -5.03
N LEU A 71 42.28 -29.56 -3.95
CA LEU A 71 41.64 -28.92 -2.81
C LEU A 71 42.62 -28.07 -1.98
N PHE A 72 43.94 -28.18 -2.23
CA PHE A 72 45.00 -27.70 -1.33
C PHE A 72 46.03 -26.75 -1.96
N ASP A 73 46.02 -26.54 -3.28
CA ASP A 73 47.14 -25.87 -3.97
C ASP A 73 46.98 -24.33 -4.06
N THR A 74 46.90 -23.62 -2.91
CA THR A 74 47.20 -22.16 -2.85
C THR A 74 47.65 -21.64 -1.47
N PRO A 75 48.53 -20.62 -1.40
CA PRO A 75 49.43 -20.39 -0.25
C PRO A 75 48.87 -19.58 0.95
N ARG A 76 47.55 -19.43 1.14
CA ARG A 76 46.96 -18.40 2.06
C ARG A 76 46.07 -18.91 3.19
N MET A 77 45.99 -20.20 3.37
CA MET A 77 44.91 -20.84 4.09
C MET A 77 45.38 -20.96 5.63
N GLN A 78 44.58 -20.87 6.74
CA GLN A 78 44.88 -21.15 8.19
C GLN A 78 43.66 -21.75 8.97
N LEU A 79 43.52 -23.09 9.13
CA LEU A 79 42.30 -23.78 9.64
C LEU A 79 42.30 -24.30 11.08
N ASN A 80 43.30 -23.96 11.89
CA ASN A 80 43.41 -24.53 13.22
C ASN A 80 42.72 -23.63 14.25
N GLU A 81 41.44 -23.92 14.54
CA GLU A 81 40.79 -23.86 15.88
C GLU A 81 39.27 -23.98 15.78
N HIS A 82 38.70 -23.66 14.62
CA HIS A 82 37.26 -23.72 14.34
C HIS A 82 37.03 -24.28 12.92
N LEU A 83 37.12 -25.59 12.76
CA LEU A 83 36.70 -26.22 11.50
C LEU A 83 35.16 -26.20 11.44
N SER A 84 34.63 -25.49 10.45
CA SER A 84 33.19 -25.40 10.15
C SER A 84 32.97 -25.88 8.73
N LEU A 85 32.05 -26.83 8.55
CA LEU A 85 31.61 -27.31 7.25
C LEU A 85 30.14 -26.97 7.07
N SER A 86 29.79 -26.37 5.93
CA SER A 86 28.44 -25.89 5.67
C SER A 86 28.00 -26.16 4.25
N GLY A 87 26.73 -26.56 4.10
CA GLY A 87 26.17 -27.00 2.83
C GLY A 87 26.85 -28.27 2.27
N VAL A 88 27.20 -29.22 3.14
CA VAL A 88 27.90 -30.46 2.73
C VAL A 88 26.99 -31.31 1.84
N MET A 89 27.50 -31.69 0.68
CA MET A 89 26.84 -32.54 -0.31
C MET A 89 27.68 -33.81 -0.49
N ILE A 90 27.11 -34.97 -0.18
CA ILE A 90 27.78 -36.27 -0.28
C ILE A 90 27.56 -36.85 -1.68
N HIS A 91 28.57 -36.76 -2.55
CA HIS A 91 28.48 -37.27 -3.93
C HIS A 91 29.06 -38.69 -4.09
N ASP A 92 30.13 -39.03 -3.36
CA ASP A 92 30.69 -40.39 -3.24
C ASP A 92 30.66 -40.83 -1.78
N THR A 93 29.85 -41.85 -1.51
CA THR A 93 29.39 -42.21 -0.17
C THR A 93 30.48 -42.85 0.68
N ALA A 94 31.33 -43.70 0.13
CA ALA A 94 32.38 -44.37 0.90
C ALA A 94 33.49 -43.38 1.29
N ILE A 95 33.96 -42.61 0.31
CA ILE A 95 35.10 -41.69 0.46
C ILE A 95 34.74 -40.51 1.38
N THR A 96 33.56 -39.92 1.20
CA THR A 96 33.15 -38.73 1.97
C THR A 96 32.91 -39.07 3.44
N ILE A 97 32.31 -40.23 3.74
CA ILE A 97 32.11 -40.70 5.11
C ILE A 97 33.45 -40.95 5.79
N ASP A 98 34.39 -41.61 5.11
CA ASP A 98 35.71 -41.89 5.69
C ASP A 98 36.49 -40.61 5.94
N VAL A 99 36.43 -39.64 5.02
CA VAL A 99 37.00 -38.30 5.24
C VAL A 99 36.34 -37.60 6.42
N LEU A 100 35.00 -37.56 6.48
CA LEU A 100 34.27 -36.95 7.60
C LEU A 100 34.66 -37.56 8.95
N LYS A 101 34.84 -38.89 9.02
CA LYS A 101 35.31 -39.59 10.22
C LYS A 101 36.71 -39.16 10.66
N THR A 102 37.57 -38.69 9.74
CA THR A 102 38.90 -38.16 10.10
C THR A 102 38.87 -36.77 10.74
N LEU A 103 37.78 -36.02 10.60
CA LEU A 103 37.65 -34.63 11.05
C LEU A 103 37.30 -34.53 12.54
N THR A 104 38.21 -34.97 13.41
CA THR A 104 37.96 -35.05 14.86
C THR A 104 37.78 -33.69 15.56
N ARG A 105 38.28 -32.61 14.97
CA ARG A 105 38.18 -31.22 15.49
C ARG A 105 37.03 -30.40 14.88
N LEU A 106 36.13 -31.06 14.16
CA LEU A 106 34.97 -30.41 13.55
C LEU A 106 34.03 -29.88 14.64
N ARG A 107 33.69 -28.59 14.58
CA ARG A 107 32.81 -27.95 15.58
C ARG A 107 31.42 -27.64 15.03
N PHE A 108 31.31 -27.40 13.72
CA PHE A 108 30.06 -27.04 13.07
C PHE A 108 29.91 -27.90 11.82
N LEU A 109 28.76 -28.57 11.72
CA LEU A 109 28.44 -29.40 10.57
C LEU A 109 27.03 -29.09 10.10
N ASP A 110 26.92 -28.70 8.84
CA ASP A 110 25.64 -28.36 8.24
C ASP A 110 25.39 -29.19 6.98
N PHE A 111 24.41 -30.09 7.10
CA PHE A 111 23.87 -30.94 6.05
C PHE A 111 22.63 -30.33 5.39
N SER A 112 22.18 -29.13 5.77
CA SER A 112 20.89 -28.55 5.36
C SER A 112 20.74 -28.25 3.86
N ALA A 113 21.79 -28.47 3.06
CA ALA A 113 21.75 -28.34 1.61
C ALA A 113 20.67 -29.25 1.00
N VAL A 114 19.88 -28.66 0.10
CA VAL A 114 18.76 -29.34 -0.58
C VAL A 114 19.19 -29.71 -2.00
N THR A 115 19.11 -31.00 -2.32
CA THR A 115 19.26 -31.53 -3.69
C THR A 115 17.93 -31.41 -4.44
N THR A 116 17.98 -31.17 -5.75
CA THR A 116 16.77 -31.08 -6.60
C THR A 116 16.01 -32.40 -6.72
N ASN A 117 16.66 -33.53 -6.40
CA ASN A 117 16.06 -34.86 -6.29
C ASN A 117 16.31 -35.39 -4.87
N HIS A 118 15.32 -36.07 -4.27
CA HIS A 118 15.54 -36.83 -3.04
C HIS A 118 16.57 -37.92 -3.31
N ASP A 119 17.79 -37.71 -2.84
CA ASP A 119 18.85 -38.69 -2.92
C ASP A 119 18.82 -39.54 -1.64
N VAL A 120 18.12 -40.66 -1.73
CA VAL A 120 17.99 -41.63 -0.63
C VAL A 120 19.37 -42.07 -0.13
N ARG A 121 20.34 -42.24 -1.03
CA ARG A 121 21.71 -42.63 -0.65
C ARG A 121 22.41 -41.54 0.15
N HIS A 122 22.20 -40.29 -0.21
CA HIS A 122 22.76 -39.15 0.54
C HIS A 122 22.28 -39.14 1.99
N GLU A 123 20.98 -39.34 2.24
CA GLU A 123 20.44 -39.36 3.61
C GLU A 123 20.77 -40.64 4.39
N GLU A 124 20.85 -41.80 3.72
CA GLU A 124 21.39 -43.04 4.31
C GLU A 124 22.82 -42.82 4.84
N CYS A 125 23.67 -42.13 4.08
CA CYS A 125 25.04 -41.81 4.49
C CYS A 125 25.11 -40.85 5.68
N ILE A 126 24.23 -39.86 5.73
CA ILE A 126 24.11 -39.00 6.90
C ILE A 126 23.75 -39.85 8.13
N ASN A 127 22.81 -40.78 8.00
CA ASN A 127 22.46 -41.69 9.09
C ASN A 127 23.65 -42.56 9.53
N GLU A 128 24.44 -43.09 8.60
CA GLU A 128 25.66 -43.86 8.93
C GLU A 128 26.69 -43.02 9.69
N VAL A 129 26.87 -41.75 9.31
CA VAL A 129 27.76 -40.81 9.99
C VAL A 129 27.25 -40.50 11.40
N LEU A 130 25.95 -40.21 11.55
CA LEU A 130 25.34 -39.90 12.85
C LEU A 130 25.28 -41.09 13.81
N MET A 131 25.24 -42.32 13.29
CA MET A 131 25.28 -43.54 14.11
C MET A 131 26.72 -43.92 14.54
N SER A 132 27.74 -43.23 14.05
CA SER A 132 29.14 -43.46 14.44
C SER A 132 29.47 -42.72 15.75
N PRO A 133 29.72 -43.42 16.87
CA PRO A 133 29.88 -42.80 18.20
C PRO A 133 31.18 -42.00 18.37
N HIS A 134 32.10 -42.06 17.40
CA HIS A 134 33.39 -41.38 17.42
C HIS A 134 33.54 -40.32 16.33
N PHE A 135 32.48 -40.08 15.56
CA PHE A 135 32.48 -39.04 14.56
C PHE A 135 32.55 -37.66 15.26
N ALA A 136 33.39 -36.73 14.78
CA ALA A 136 33.43 -35.34 15.26
C ALA A 136 33.18 -35.13 16.78
N PRO A 137 34.02 -35.67 17.69
CA PRO A 137 33.79 -35.60 19.14
C PRO A 137 33.73 -34.17 19.72
N ASP A 138 34.32 -33.19 19.02
CA ASP A 138 34.32 -31.77 19.39
C ASP A 138 33.13 -30.99 18.78
N LEU A 139 32.14 -31.66 18.20
CA LEU A 139 31.01 -31.00 17.52
C LEU A 139 30.17 -30.18 18.51
N GLU A 140 30.00 -28.90 18.21
CA GLU A 140 29.21 -27.95 18.99
C GLU A 140 27.84 -27.68 18.35
N PHE A 141 27.73 -27.79 17.02
CA PHE A 141 26.49 -27.54 16.30
C PHE A 141 26.32 -28.50 15.12
N ILE A 142 25.09 -28.97 14.95
CA ILE A 142 24.71 -29.75 13.77
C ILE A 142 23.41 -29.23 13.15
N ASP A 143 23.39 -29.10 11.83
CA ASP A 143 22.18 -28.82 11.05
C ASP A 143 21.86 -30.01 10.15
N VAL A 144 20.73 -30.67 10.41
CA VAL A 144 20.18 -31.75 9.58
C VAL A 144 18.84 -31.36 8.98
N SER A 145 18.57 -30.06 8.85
CA SER A 145 17.33 -29.56 8.28
C SER A 145 17.11 -30.11 6.87
N ASN A 146 15.86 -30.38 6.53
CA ASN A 146 15.43 -31.09 5.32
C ASN A 146 15.92 -32.54 5.15
N LYS A 147 16.51 -33.17 6.18
CA LYS A 147 16.87 -34.60 6.13
C LYS A 147 15.75 -35.45 6.72
N VAL A 148 14.77 -35.74 5.88
CA VAL A 148 13.53 -36.43 6.28
C VAL A 148 13.73 -37.91 6.63
N MET A 149 14.85 -38.53 6.25
CA MET A 149 15.19 -39.90 6.64
C MET A 149 16.00 -39.99 7.93
N VAL A 150 16.40 -38.85 8.52
CA VAL A 150 17.05 -38.83 9.83
C VAL A 150 15.98 -39.05 10.89
N SER A 151 16.00 -40.23 11.50
CA SER A 151 15.00 -40.63 12.49
C SER A 151 15.33 -40.11 13.88
N GLU A 152 14.30 -40.05 14.73
CA GLU A 152 14.45 -39.70 16.14
C GLU A 152 15.45 -40.61 16.87
N GLN A 153 15.47 -41.90 16.53
CA GLN A 153 16.41 -42.87 17.13
C GLN A 153 17.86 -42.56 16.78
N VAL A 154 18.13 -42.16 15.54
CA VAL A 154 19.47 -41.76 15.09
C VAL A 154 19.92 -40.51 15.84
N LEU A 155 19.05 -39.50 15.94
CA LEU A 155 19.34 -38.26 16.67
C LEU A 155 19.55 -38.50 18.16
N PHE A 156 18.73 -39.33 18.79
CA PHE A 156 18.88 -39.71 20.20
C PHE A 156 20.25 -40.37 20.45
N SER A 157 20.62 -41.35 19.61
CA SER A 157 21.90 -42.05 19.70
C SER A 157 23.09 -41.10 19.52
N PHE A 158 22.98 -40.19 18.54
CA PHE A 158 23.99 -39.18 18.28
C PHE A 158 24.16 -38.22 19.48
N LEU A 159 23.08 -37.59 19.95
CA LEU A 159 23.15 -36.63 21.06
C LEU A 159 23.58 -37.27 22.38
N SER A 160 23.26 -38.55 22.60
CA SER A 160 23.74 -39.31 23.77
C SER A 160 25.26 -39.54 23.75
N THR A 161 25.88 -39.58 22.57
CA THR A 161 27.31 -39.82 22.41
C THR A 161 28.13 -38.55 22.21
N HIS A 162 27.49 -37.40 21.95
CA HIS A 162 28.13 -36.12 21.64
C HIS A 162 27.76 -35.03 22.67
N PRO A 163 28.30 -35.09 23.91
CA PRO A 163 27.92 -34.17 25.00
C PRO A 163 28.34 -32.71 24.77
N ASN A 164 29.23 -32.45 23.81
CA ASN A 164 29.71 -31.11 23.46
C ASN A 164 28.75 -30.34 22.56
N VAL A 165 27.73 -31.01 22.00
CA VAL A 165 26.73 -30.37 21.15
C VAL A 165 25.93 -29.38 21.99
N LYS A 166 25.87 -28.14 21.52
CA LYS A 166 25.15 -27.01 22.13
C LYS A 166 23.97 -26.56 21.29
N GLY A 167 23.96 -26.90 20.00
CA GLY A 167 22.86 -26.53 19.12
C GLY A 167 22.58 -27.56 18.04
N VAL A 168 21.29 -27.73 17.73
CA VAL A 168 20.82 -28.67 16.71
C VAL A 168 19.72 -28.00 15.90
N ALA A 169 19.84 -28.00 14.58
CA ALA A 169 18.78 -27.53 13.71
C ALA A 169 18.07 -28.72 13.02
N LEU A 170 16.74 -28.75 13.19
CA LEU A 170 15.84 -29.84 12.82
C LEU A 170 14.65 -29.32 12.00
N VAL A 171 14.88 -28.34 11.14
CA VAL A 171 13.80 -27.77 10.33
C VAL A 171 13.37 -28.79 9.26
N ASN A 172 12.08 -29.12 9.21
CA ASN A 172 11.53 -30.13 8.30
C ASN A 172 12.18 -31.53 8.46
N VAL A 173 12.32 -31.98 9.71
CA VAL A 173 12.80 -33.33 10.10
C VAL A 173 11.69 -34.02 10.91
N PRO A 174 11.38 -35.31 10.69
CA PRO A 174 10.26 -35.99 11.34
C PRO A 174 10.59 -36.44 12.77
N VAL A 175 10.68 -35.47 13.69
CA VAL A 175 10.86 -35.69 15.13
C VAL A 175 9.56 -35.42 15.89
N CYS A 176 9.32 -36.13 16.99
CA CYS A 176 8.20 -35.81 17.88
C CYS A 176 8.35 -34.39 18.47
N PRO A 177 7.25 -33.67 18.75
CA PRO A 177 7.29 -32.33 19.35
C PRO A 177 8.08 -32.27 20.67
N ASP A 178 7.94 -33.32 21.47
CA ASP A 178 8.57 -33.44 22.78
C ASP A 178 10.02 -33.92 22.71
N PHE A 179 10.53 -34.30 21.53
CA PHE A 179 11.93 -34.74 21.38
C PHE A 179 12.93 -33.70 21.90
N CYS A 180 12.60 -32.43 21.69
CA CYS A 180 13.44 -31.31 22.12
C CYS A 180 13.19 -30.93 23.60
N THR A 181 12.41 -31.71 24.35
CA THR A 181 11.98 -31.37 25.71
C THR A 181 12.52 -32.37 26.72
N SER A 182 13.12 -31.84 27.78
CA SER A 182 13.64 -32.51 29.00
C SER A 182 14.99 -33.26 28.94
N GLU A 183 15.36 -33.94 27.86
CA GLU A 183 16.56 -34.80 27.88
C GLU A 183 17.90 -34.07 27.69
N TRP A 184 17.91 -32.98 26.92
CA TRP A 184 19.11 -32.15 26.68
C TRP A 184 18.86 -30.66 26.93
N PRO A 185 18.67 -30.23 28.20
CA PRO A 185 18.35 -28.84 28.54
C PRO A 185 19.46 -27.83 28.15
N GLN A 186 20.68 -28.30 27.95
CA GLN A 186 21.83 -27.51 27.50
C GLN A 186 21.88 -27.32 25.97
N VAL A 187 21.13 -28.13 25.21
CA VAL A 187 21.11 -28.09 23.75
C VAL A 187 20.00 -27.14 23.29
N LYS A 188 20.36 -26.23 22.41
CA LYS A 188 19.42 -25.32 21.78
C LYS A 188 18.93 -25.88 20.46
N PHE A 189 17.65 -26.19 20.40
CA PHE A 189 17.02 -26.73 19.19
C PHE A 189 16.39 -25.63 18.34
N LEU A 190 16.79 -25.54 17.08
CA LEU A 190 16.13 -24.72 16.06
C LEU A 190 15.16 -25.60 15.28
N THR A 191 13.86 -25.40 15.46
CA THR A 191 12.82 -26.27 14.89
C THR A 191 11.68 -25.46 14.28
N GLY A 192 11.21 -25.88 13.11
CA GLY A 192 10.09 -25.24 12.39
C GLY A 192 8.78 -26.04 12.45
N VAL A 193 8.63 -26.94 13.44
CA VAL A 193 7.88 -28.21 13.37
C VAL A 193 6.49 -28.12 12.75
N ARG A 194 6.28 -28.93 11.70
CA ARG A 194 4.99 -29.43 11.20
C ARG A 194 4.89 -30.91 11.64
N CYS A 195 3.84 -31.31 12.36
CA CYS A 195 3.72 -32.72 12.80
C CYS A 195 3.11 -33.58 11.69
N ILE A 196 3.52 -34.86 11.66
CA ILE A 196 2.77 -35.92 10.99
C ILE A 196 1.98 -36.65 12.08
N GLY A 197 0.64 -36.51 12.09
CA GLY A 197 -0.25 -37.42 12.83
C GLY A 197 -0.80 -36.96 14.19
N SER A 198 -0.75 -35.68 14.57
CA SER A 198 -1.53 -35.15 15.69
C SER A 198 -2.46 -34.03 15.23
N ASP A 199 -3.71 -34.05 15.69
CA ASP A 199 -4.77 -33.08 15.35
C ASP A 199 -4.49 -31.65 15.89
N GLU A 200 -3.38 -31.41 16.62
CA GLU A 200 -3.05 -30.12 17.23
C GLU A 200 -1.54 -29.79 17.19
N SER A 201 -0.90 -29.74 16.02
CA SER A 201 0.44 -29.16 15.92
C SER A 201 0.39 -27.69 15.48
N VAL A 202 0.21 -26.79 16.45
CA VAL A 202 0.24 -25.34 16.21
C VAL A 202 1.67 -24.91 15.88
N LEU A 203 1.87 -24.37 14.68
CA LEU A 203 3.14 -23.75 14.25
C LEU A 203 3.39 -22.47 15.08
N ASP A 204 4.48 -22.44 15.85
CA ASP A 204 4.88 -21.27 16.64
C ASP A 204 5.64 -20.24 15.77
N LEU A 205 5.00 -19.09 15.55
CA LEU A 205 5.56 -17.97 14.78
C LEU A 205 6.86 -17.39 15.39
N ASP A 206 7.07 -17.50 16.70
CA ASP A 206 8.33 -17.06 17.33
C ASP A 206 9.49 -17.98 16.93
N ARG A 207 9.26 -19.30 16.88
CA ARG A 207 10.26 -20.27 16.38
C ARG A 207 10.55 -20.10 14.89
N LEU A 208 9.50 -19.86 14.09
CA LEU A 208 9.67 -19.57 12.66
C LEU A 208 10.44 -18.26 12.44
N THR A 209 10.31 -17.28 13.34
CA THR A 209 11.13 -16.06 13.32
C THR A 209 12.61 -16.39 13.50
N GLU A 210 12.95 -17.21 14.49
CA GLU A 210 14.35 -17.64 14.71
C GLU A 210 14.90 -18.40 13.50
N CYS A 211 14.10 -19.30 12.91
CA CYS A 211 14.49 -20.05 11.71
C CYS A 211 14.72 -19.14 10.51
N MET A 212 13.81 -18.20 10.24
CA MET A 212 13.96 -17.23 9.15
C MET A 212 15.22 -16.38 9.30
N GLN A 213 15.54 -15.96 10.52
CA GLN A 213 16.75 -15.18 10.79
C GLN A 213 18.02 -16.02 10.58
N HIS A 214 18.00 -17.29 10.96
CA HIS A 214 19.12 -18.21 10.77
C HIS A 214 19.34 -18.55 9.28
N TYR A 215 18.27 -18.86 8.56
CA TYR A 215 18.32 -19.32 7.16
C TYR A 215 18.21 -18.20 6.13
N ARG A 216 18.28 -16.92 6.52
CA ARG A 216 18.01 -15.76 5.65
C ARG A 216 18.63 -15.86 4.25
N ARG A 217 19.91 -16.25 4.15
CA ARG A 217 20.65 -16.35 2.87
C ARG A 217 20.53 -17.73 2.19
N ARG A 218 19.93 -18.71 2.86
CA ARG A 218 19.66 -20.06 2.35
C ARG A 218 18.30 -20.05 1.67
N HIS A 219 18.28 -19.61 0.41
CA HIS A 219 17.07 -19.42 -0.40
C HIS A 219 15.99 -20.49 -0.18
N ILE A 220 16.32 -21.77 -0.39
CA ILE A 220 15.35 -22.88 -0.32
C ILE A 220 14.75 -23.04 1.09
N LEU A 221 15.58 -22.97 2.14
CA LEU A 221 15.13 -23.08 3.52
C LEU A 221 14.29 -21.87 3.94
N ALA A 222 14.72 -20.67 3.58
CA ALA A 222 13.95 -19.46 3.85
C ALA A 222 12.60 -19.45 3.11
N GLN A 223 12.57 -19.90 1.85
CA GLN A 223 11.32 -20.09 1.10
C GLN A 223 10.38 -21.09 1.80
N GLN A 224 10.90 -22.23 2.28
CA GLN A 224 10.12 -23.19 3.05
C GLN A 224 9.59 -22.60 4.36
N MET A 225 10.37 -21.74 5.03
CA MET A 225 9.93 -21.07 6.26
C MET A 225 8.76 -20.12 5.97
N LEU A 226 8.79 -19.41 4.84
CA LEU A 226 7.64 -18.62 4.39
C LEU A 226 6.42 -19.51 4.13
N THR A 227 6.59 -20.70 3.55
CA THR A 227 5.48 -21.66 3.37
C THR A 227 4.86 -22.06 4.71
N PHE A 228 5.69 -22.33 5.73
CA PHE A 228 5.20 -22.63 7.07
C PHE A 228 4.51 -21.44 7.73
N VAL A 229 5.05 -20.22 7.59
CA VAL A 229 4.39 -19.01 8.08
C VAL A 229 3.03 -18.81 7.41
N SER A 230 2.96 -18.99 6.08
CA SER A 230 1.70 -18.90 5.33
C SER A 230 0.67 -19.91 5.81
N ALA A 231 1.07 -21.16 6.06
CA ALA A 231 0.16 -22.19 6.56
C ALA A 231 -0.33 -21.88 8.00
N ALA A 232 0.60 -21.55 8.90
CA ALA A 232 0.30 -21.23 10.30
C ALA A 232 -0.72 -20.09 10.44
N THR A 233 -0.50 -19.03 9.65
CA THR A 233 -1.34 -17.82 9.68
C THR A 233 -2.67 -17.99 8.95
N HIS A 234 -2.80 -18.97 8.06
CA HIS A 234 -4.05 -19.34 7.43
C HIS A 234 -4.95 -20.18 8.35
N GLU A 235 -4.35 -21.10 9.11
CA GLU A 235 -5.08 -21.95 10.08
C GLU A 235 -5.58 -21.15 11.29
N SER A 236 -4.77 -20.19 11.76
CA SER A 236 -5.11 -19.38 12.92
C SER A 236 -4.55 -17.96 12.79
N SER A 237 -5.41 -16.97 13.03
CA SER A 237 -4.97 -15.57 13.06
C SER A 237 -3.96 -15.35 14.19
N PRO A 238 -2.89 -14.57 13.97
CA PRO A 238 -1.91 -14.28 15.02
C PRO A 238 -2.56 -13.70 16.27
N SER A 239 -2.16 -14.17 17.46
CA SER A 239 -2.68 -13.66 18.73
C SER A 239 -1.99 -12.36 19.18
N LYS A 240 -0.79 -12.08 18.65
CA LYS A 240 0.06 -10.94 18.99
C LYS A 240 0.82 -10.42 17.76
N PRO A 241 1.33 -9.18 17.77
CA PRO A 241 2.19 -8.67 16.70
C PRO A 241 3.53 -9.42 16.62
N HIS A 242 4.00 -9.70 15.40
CA HIS A 242 5.30 -10.35 15.13
C HIS A 242 6.25 -9.44 14.31
N PRO A 243 6.74 -8.32 14.88
CA PRO A 243 7.54 -7.33 14.14
C PRO A 243 8.89 -7.88 13.64
N LYS A 244 9.52 -8.81 14.37
CA LYS A 244 10.77 -9.45 13.97
C LYS A 244 10.59 -10.38 12.77
N LEU A 245 9.46 -11.09 12.70
CA LEU A 245 9.13 -11.94 11.57
C LEU A 245 8.90 -11.10 10.32
N VAL A 246 8.05 -10.06 10.43
CA VAL A 246 7.78 -9.11 9.34
C VAL A 246 9.08 -8.50 8.81
N ALA A 247 9.97 -8.05 9.70
CA ALA A 247 11.29 -7.55 9.30
C ALA A 247 12.14 -8.57 8.55
N SER A 248 12.12 -9.84 8.98
CA SER A 248 12.89 -10.92 8.34
C SER A 248 12.33 -11.26 6.95
N ILE A 249 11.01 -11.18 6.76
CA ILE A 249 10.36 -11.38 5.46
C ILE A 249 10.71 -10.22 4.50
N LEU A 250 10.69 -8.97 4.96
CA LEU A 250 11.09 -7.81 4.15
C LEU A 250 12.54 -7.93 3.67
N GLN A 251 13.42 -8.39 4.55
CA GLN A 251 14.82 -8.68 4.24
C GLN A 251 14.97 -9.78 3.19
N PHE A 252 14.17 -10.86 3.30
CA PHE A 252 14.14 -11.92 2.30
C PHE A 252 13.66 -11.40 0.93
N MET A 253 12.62 -10.56 0.91
CA MET A 253 12.16 -9.93 -0.33
C MET A 253 13.25 -9.09 -1.00
N GLU A 254 14.06 -8.38 -0.21
CA GLU A 254 15.19 -7.58 -0.71
C GLU A 254 16.32 -8.47 -1.27
N ASP A 255 16.62 -9.59 -0.64
CA ASP A 255 17.68 -10.50 -1.07
C ASP A 255 17.28 -11.30 -2.33
N PHE A 256 15.98 -11.54 -2.55
CA PHE A 256 15.43 -12.39 -3.64
C PHE A 256 14.43 -11.66 -4.55
N GLN A 257 14.71 -10.41 -4.90
CA GLN A 257 13.80 -9.55 -5.69
C GLN A 257 13.38 -10.13 -7.03
N SER A 258 14.29 -10.80 -7.75
CA SER A 258 14.03 -11.32 -9.11
C SER A 258 13.15 -12.58 -9.14
N ARG A 259 12.84 -13.17 -7.99
CA ARG A 259 12.11 -14.44 -7.90
C ARG A 259 10.64 -14.20 -7.62
N GLU A 260 9.84 -14.29 -8.66
CA GLU A 260 8.41 -14.02 -8.64
C GLU A 260 7.64 -14.80 -7.55
N TYR A 261 7.83 -16.12 -7.48
CA TYR A 261 7.18 -16.98 -6.48
C TYR A 261 7.51 -16.57 -5.03
N ASP A 262 8.77 -16.21 -4.78
CA ASP A 262 9.24 -15.77 -3.46
C ASP A 262 8.59 -14.46 -3.04
N GLN A 263 8.44 -13.53 -3.99
CA GLN A 263 7.75 -12.26 -3.74
C GLN A 263 6.26 -12.49 -3.45
N THR A 264 5.57 -13.32 -4.26
CA THR A 264 4.15 -13.63 -4.03
C THR A 264 3.94 -14.26 -2.65
N LEU A 265 4.73 -15.27 -2.29
CA LEU A 265 4.62 -15.95 -1.00
C LEU A 265 4.93 -15.00 0.17
N SER A 266 5.94 -14.14 0.01
CA SER A 266 6.27 -13.13 1.02
C SER A 266 5.13 -12.14 1.25
N ILE A 267 4.47 -11.67 0.19
CA ILE A 267 3.33 -10.74 0.30
C ILE A 267 2.14 -11.41 1.00
N ILE A 268 1.87 -12.71 0.73
CA ILE A 268 0.85 -13.48 1.45
C ILE A 268 1.16 -13.51 2.96
N CYS A 269 2.39 -13.86 3.33
CA CYS A 269 2.79 -13.87 4.74
C CYS A 269 2.67 -12.48 5.37
N LEU A 270 3.10 -11.42 4.67
CA LEU A 270 3.01 -10.05 5.15
C LEU A 270 1.57 -9.61 5.34
N TYR A 271 0.68 -9.92 4.39
CA TYR A 271 -0.76 -9.65 4.52
C TYR A 271 -1.32 -10.30 5.79
N ASN A 272 -1.09 -11.60 5.97
CA ASN A 272 -1.61 -12.32 7.14
C ASN A 272 -1.04 -11.79 8.48
N LEU A 273 0.18 -11.26 8.49
CA LEU A 273 0.82 -10.73 9.69
C LEU A 273 0.48 -9.26 9.99
N THR A 274 -0.02 -8.51 8.99
CA THR A 274 -0.28 -7.07 9.10
C THR A 274 -1.77 -6.71 9.11
N VAL A 275 -2.64 -7.67 8.82
CA VAL A 275 -4.09 -7.47 8.83
C VAL A 275 -4.69 -7.70 10.22
N GLY A 276 -5.64 -6.86 10.61
CA GLY A 276 -6.40 -6.99 11.85
C GLY A 276 -5.71 -6.40 13.08
N SER A 277 -6.24 -6.71 14.28
CA SER A 277 -5.78 -6.14 15.55
C SER A 277 -4.28 -6.31 15.83
N PRO A 278 -3.67 -7.50 15.64
CA PRO A 278 -2.23 -7.69 15.83
C PRO A 278 -1.40 -6.85 14.85
N GLY A 279 -1.84 -6.77 13.60
CA GLY A 279 -1.18 -5.97 12.57
C GLY A 279 -1.25 -4.47 12.84
N ALA A 280 -2.38 -3.97 13.34
CA ALA A 280 -2.57 -2.58 13.75
C ALA A 280 -1.65 -2.16 14.92
N ALA A 281 -1.20 -3.13 15.74
CA ALA A 281 -0.25 -2.90 16.82
C ALA A 281 1.22 -2.83 16.36
N LEU A 282 1.51 -3.09 15.08
CA LEU A 282 2.85 -2.94 14.52
C LEU A 282 3.25 -1.46 14.43
N HIS A 283 4.55 -1.19 14.51
CA HIS A 283 5.06 0.18 14.40
C HIS A 283 4.73 0.76 13.00
N PRO A 284 4.24 2.01 12.88
CA PRO A 284 3.84 2.60 11.60
C PRO A 284 4.92 2.57 10.51
N ASN A 285 6.20 2.77 10.88
CA ASN A 285 7.32 2.66 9.92
C ASN A 285 7.48 1.25 9.34
N LEU A 286 7.16 0.20 10.11
CA LEU A 286 7.22 -1.17 9.63
C LEU A 286 6.08 -1.46 8.66
N GLN A 287 4.86 -1.01 8.98
CA GLN A 287 3.71 -1.08 8.06
C GLN A 287 3.98 -0.34 6.75
N ARG A 288 4.57 0.88 6.81
CA ARG A 288 5.03 1.60 5.62
C ARG A 288 6.02 0.80 4.78
N SER A 289 6.96 0.12 5.44
CA SER A 289 7.98 -0.70 4.75
C SER A 289 7.35 -1.90 4.04
N VAL A 290 6.29 -2.48 4.63
CA VAL A 290 5.50 -3.55 4.01
C VAL A 290 4.80 -3.07 2.74
N VAL A 291 4.10 -1.93 2.80
CA VAL A 291 3.49 -1.35 1.60
C VAL A 291 4.55 -1.05 0.54
N HIS A 292 5.67 -0.43 0.93
CA HIS A 292 6.74 -0.09 0.00
C HIS A 292 7.36 -1.32 -0.70
N ALA A 293 7.69 -2.37 0.05
CA ALA A 293 8.24 -3.61 -0.52
C ALA A 293 7.24 -4.31 -1.45
N THR A 294 5.96 -4.31 -1.08
CA THR A 294 4.87 -4.86 -1.91
C THR A 294 4.76 -4.10 -3.23
N MET A 295 4.78 -2.76 -3.18
CA MET A 295 4.72 -1.91 -4.37
C MET A 295 5.94 -2.08 -5.29
N HIS A 296 7.12 -2.29 -4.72
CA HIS A 296 8.33 -2.60 -5.49
C HIS A 296 8.20 -3.96 -6.19
N ALA A 297 7.77 -5.00 -5.48
CA ALA A 297 7.53 -6.32 -6.05
C ALA A 297 6.48 -6.28 -7.17
N MET A 298 5.37 -5.56 -6.97
CA MET A 298 4.34 -5.35 -8.00
C MET A 298 4.88 -4.59 -9.22
N THR A 299 5.85 -3.71 -9.04
CA THR A 299 6.47 -2.97 -10.16
C THR A 299 7.41 -3.86 -10.95
N LEU A 300 8.20 -4.69 -10.28
CA LEU A 300 9.18 -5.59 -10.90
C LEU A 300 8.49 -6.77 -11.62
N HIS A 301 7.42 -7.31 -11.04
CA HIS A 301 6.69 -8.48 -11.54
C HIS A 301 5.31 -8.09 -12.06
N GLY A 302 5.27 -7.11 -12.97
CA GLY A 302 4.04 -6.53 -13.50
C GLY A 302 3.09 -7.52 -14.18
N ASP A 303 3.64 -8.58 -14.79
CA ASP A 303 2.87 -9.56 -15.56
C ASP A 303 2.25 -10.68 -14.70
N ASN A 304 2.69 -10.82 -13.43
CA ASN A 304 2.14 -11.85 -12.55
C ASN A 304 0.81 -11.40 -11.94
N HIS A 305 -0.28 -11.91 -12.50
CA HIS A 305 -1.63 -11.64 -12.02
C HIS A 305 -1.84 -11.95 -10.53
N GLN A 306 -1.36 -13.09 -10.01
CA GLN A 306 -1.53 -13.45 -8.60
C GLN A 306 -0.76 -12.52 -7.65
N LEU A 307 0.45 -12.11 -8.03
CA LEU A 307 1.24 -11.15 -7.27
C LEU A 307 0.55 -9.78 -7.23
N GLN A 308 0.03 -9.30 -8.37
CA GLN A 308 -0.72 -8.04 -8.42
C GLN A 308 -1.96 -8.11 -7.54
N LYS A 309 -2.72 -9.21 -7.63
CA LYS A 309 -3.93 -9.44 -6.86
C LYS A 309 -3.69 -9.40 -5.35
N ILE A 310 -2.73 -10.18 -4.84
CA ILE A 310 -2.42 -10.19 -3.40
C ILE A 310 -1.77 -8.87 -2.94
N GLY A 311 -0.98 -8.23 -3.80
CA GLY A 311 -0.40 -6.93 -3.52
C GLY A 311 -1.45 -5.83 -3.36
N LEU A 312 -2.45 -5.79 -4.25
CA LEU A 312 -3.60 -4.88 -4.14
C LEU A 312 -4.41 -5.15 -2.88
N LEU A 313 -4.63 -6.41 -2.51
CA LEU A 313 -5.36 -6.75 -1.29
C LEU A 313 -4.68 -6.18 -0.04
N LEU A 314 -3.35 -6.30 0.04
CA LEU A 314 -2.54 -5.72 1.11
C LEU A 314 -2.60 -4.19 1.10
N CYS A 315 -2.44 -3.57 -0.08
CA CYS A 315 -2.49 -2.13 -0.23
C CYS A 315 -3.87 -1.56 0.14
N TRP A 316 -4.96 -2.21 -0.28
CA TRP A 316 -6.31 -1.79 0.05
C TRP A 316 -6.54 -1.80 1.55
N HIS A 317 -6.14 -2.87 2.25
CA HIS A 317 -6.18 -2.91 3.71
C HIS A 317 -5.37 -1.77 4.34
N SER A 318 -4.14 -1.56 3.88
CA SER A 318 -3.24 -0.54 4.42
C SER A 318 -3.80 0.88 4.24
N VAL A 319 -4.41 1.16 3.09
CA VAL A 319 -5.06 2.43 2.78
C VAL A 319 -6.28 2.65 3.68
N LEU A 320 -7.15 1.65 3.85
CA LEU A 320 -8.32 1.73 4.74
C LEU A 320 -7.95 2.02 6.20
N HIS A 321 -6.74 1.64 6.62
CA HIS A 321 -6.23 1.86 7.97
C HIS A 321 -5.23 3.03 8.08
N ASN A 322 -5.18 3.92 7.08
CA ASN A 322 -4.36 5.13 7.07
C ASN A 322 -2.87 4.88 7.33
N VAL A 323 -2.33 3.77 6.81
CA VAL A 323 -0.90 3.51 6.85
C VAL A 323 -0.19 4.55 5.97
N SER A 324 0.67 5.37 6.58
CA SER A 324 1.44 6.39 5.88
C SER A 324 2.34 5.74 4.81
N CYS A 325 2.05 5.99 3.54
CA CYS A 325 2.77 5.44 2.38
C CYS A 325 2.74 6.43 1.19
N ASN A 326 3.40 6.10 0.08
CA ASN A 326 3.29 6.86 -1.16
C ASN A 326 1.94 6.55 -1.83
N GLN A 327 0.90 7.31 -1.47
CA GLN A 327 -0.47 7.12 -1.92
C GLN A 327 -0.60 7.22 -3.44
N TYR A 328 0.13 8.14 -4.07
CA TYR A 328 0.13 8.27 -5.53
C TYR A 328 0.64 7.00 -6.22
N TRP A 329 1.73 6.40 -5.73
CA TRP A 329 2.25 5.17 -6.31
C TRP A 329 1.24 4.02 -6.20
N VAL A 330 0.57 3.89 -5.04
CA VAL A 330 -0.48 2.90 -4.78
C VAL A 330 -1.66 3.10 -5.73
N ALA A 331 -2.19 4.33 -5.84
CA ALA A 331 -3.28 4.66 -6.76
C ALA A 331 -2.91 4.40 -8.23
N MET A 332 -1.69 4.77 -8.64
CA MET A 332 -1.19 4.51 -9.99
C MET A 332 -1.14 3.00 -10.30
N LYS A 333 -0.64 2.17 -9.37
CA LYS A 333 -0.62 0.71 -9.58
C LYS A 333 -1.99 0.09 -9.55
N ALA A 334 -2.92 0.59 -8.73
CA ALA A 334 -4.31 0.17 -8.78
C ALA A 334 -4.92 0.40 -10.17
N LEU A 335 -4.77 1.59 -10.77
CA LEU A 335 -5.30 1.87 -12.11
C LEU A 335 -4.61 1.05 -13.21
N HIS A 336 -3.30 0.81 -13.10
CA HIS A 336 -2.61 -0.11 -14.01
C HIS A 336 -3.18 -1.53 -13.94
N ALA A 337 -3.36 -2.07 -12.73
CA ALA A 337 -3.91 -3.42 -12.57
C ALA A 337 -5.36 -3.51 -13.06
N LEU A 338 -6.18 -2.49 -12.76
CA LEU A 338 -7.55 -2.34 -13.26
C LEU A 338 -7.61 -2.42 -14.80
N HIS A 339 -6.63 -1.83 -15.47
CA HIS A 339 -6.52 -1.85 -16.93
C HIS A 339 -5.97 -3.17 -17.47
N SER A 340 -4.95 -3.74 -16.83
CA SER A 340 -4.20 -4.90 -17.32
C SER A 340 -4.89 -6.24 -17.09
N PHE A 341 -5.71 -6.37 -16.03
CA PHE A 341 -6.34 -7.63 -15.65
C PHE A 341 -7.87 -7.57 -15.80
N ALA A 342 -8.44 -8.66 -16.31
CA ALA A 342 -9.88 -8.88 -16.34
C ALA A 342 -10.27 -9.82 -15.18
N ASP A 343 -10.32 -9.28 -13.97
CA ASP A 343 -10.64 -10.00 -12.73
C ASP A 343 -11.50 -9.07 -11.83
N ASP A 344 -12.69 -9.52 -11.47
CA ASP A 344 -13.66 -8.72 -10.70
C ASP A 344 -13.15 -8.35 -9.29
N GLU A 345 -12.33 -9.20 -8.67
CA GLU A 345 -11.74 -8.91 -7.36
C GLU A 345 -10.64 -7.85 -7.50
N VAL A 346 -9.81 -7.93 -8.55
CA VAL A 346 -8.83 -6.89 -8.88
C VAL A 346 -9.52 -5.56 -9.16
N ASP A 347 -10.59 -5.56 -9.96
CA ASP A 347 -11.38 -4.38 -10.26
C ASP A 347 -11.93 -3.75 -8.96
N HIS A 348 -12.48 -4.57 -8.07
CA HIS A 348 -13.02 -4.11 -6.78
C HIS A 348 -11.95 -3.49 -5.88
N MET A 349 -10.80 -4.16 -5.72
CA MET A 349 -9.69 -3.65 -4.91
C MET A 349 -9.11 -2.36 -5.49
N ALA A 350 -8.90 -2.30 -6.80
CA ALA A 350 -8.32 -1.15 -7.47
C ALA A 350 -9.21 0.09 -7.38
N VAL A 351 -10.52 -0.07 -7.63
CA VAL A 351 -11.49 1.02 -7.49
C VAL A 351 -11.66 1.43 -6.02
N GLY A 352 -11.65 0.48 -5.08
CA GLY A 352 -11.66 0.78 -3.65
C GLY A 352 -10.47 1.62 -3.20
N ILE A 353 -9.26 1.28 -3.66
CA ILE A 353 -8.04 2.07 -3.42
C ILE A 353 -8.20 3.48 -4.01
N CYS A 354 -8.65 3.60 -5.27
CA CYS A 354 -8.80 4.90 -5.92
C CYS A 354 -9.88 5.75 -5.23
N TYR A 355 -10.99 5.15 -4.80
CA TYR A 355 -12.04 5.82 -4.05
C TYR A 355 -11.51 6.44 -2.76
N THR A 356 -10.71 5.69 -1.99
CA THR A 356 -10.14 6.19 -0.73
C THR A 356 -9.07 7.24 -0.97
N LEU A 357 -8.14 7.00 -1.91
CA LEU A 357 -6.97 7.86 -2.08
C LEU A 357 -7.23 9.10 -2.93
N ALA A 358 -8.13 9.07 -3.91
CA ALA A 358 -8.23 10.16 -4.89
C ALA A 358 -8.58 11.52 -4.27
N ALA A 359 -9.26 11.54 -3.11
CA ALA A 359 -9.55 12.78 -2.37
C ALA A 359 -8.37 13.29 -1.52
N GLU A 360 -7.35 12.47 -1.29
CA GLU A 360 -6.18 12.80 -0.47
C GLU A 360 -4.96 13.21 -1.31
N LEU A 361 -4.98 12.89 -2.61
CA LEU A 361 -3.92 13.25 -3.54
C LEU A 361 -3.95 14.74 -3.88
N THR A 362 -2.78 15.28 -4.25
CA THR A 362 -2.72 16.65 -4.76
C THR A 362 -3.37 16.75 -6.15
N ASN A 363 -3.82 17.94 -6.52
CA ASN A 363 -4.42 18.18 -7.84
C ASN A 363 -3.48 17.80 -9.00
N GLU A 364 -2.17 17.97 -8.84
CA GLU A 364 -1.19 17.55 -9.85
C GLU A 364 -1.16 16.03 -10.00
N GLN A 365 -1.23 15.30 -8.88
CA GLN A 365 -1.22 13.84 -8.87
C GLN A 365 -2.53 13.26 -9.42
N THR A 366 -3.68 13.79 -9.03
CA THR A 366 -4.98 13.37 -9.58
C THR A 366 -5.06 13.65 -11.08
N ALA A 367 -4.57 14.81 -11.53
CA ALA A 367 -4.49 15.15 -12.95
C ALA A 367 -3.59 14.18 -13.72
N GLN A 368 -2.44 13.79 -13.18
CA GLN A 368 -1.56 12.80 -13.82
C GLN A 368 -2.23 11.42 -13.96
N LEU A 369 -2.97 10.97 -12.95
CA LEU A 369 -3.73 9.72 -13.01
C LEU A 369 -4.87 9.80 -14.03
N GLY A 370 -5.62 10.91 -14.01
CA GLY A 370 -6.76 11.16 -14.89
C GLY A 370 -6.39 11.42 -16.35
N SER A 371 -5.16 11.85 -16.60
CA SER A 371 -4.64 12.15 -17.95
C SER A 371 -4.42 10.91 -18.83
N ASN A 372 -4.60 9.69 -18.30
CA ASN A 372 -4.51 8.46 -19.09
C ASN A 372 -5.90 8.01 -19.62
N PRO A 373 -6.16 8.11 -20.95
CA PRO A 373 -7.45 7.74 -21.51
C PRO A 373 -7.83 6.28 -21.31
N ALA A 374 -6.85 5.36 -21.20
CA ALA A 374 -7.11 3.95 -20.98
C ALA A 374 -7.70 3.67 -19.58
N PHE A 375 -7.22 4.39 -18.57
CA PHE A 375 -7.76 4.29 -17.20
C PHE A 375 -9.16 4.88 -17.13
N MET A 376 -9.35 6.07 -17.73
CA MET A 376 -10.67 6.71 -17.81
C MET A 376 -11.68 5.79 -18.51
N ASN A 377 -11.31 5.22 -19.66
CA ASN A 377 -12.18 4.30 -20.40
C ASN A 377 -12.57 3.08 -19.55
N LYS A 378 -11.63 2.47 -18.85
CA LYS A 378 -11.89 1.28 -18.02
C LYS A 378 -12.85 1.59 -16.85
N LEU A 379 -12.70 2.75 -16.18
CA LEU A 379 -13.66 3.20 -15.15
C LEU A 379 -15.06 3.42 -15.74
N LEU A 380 -15.15 4.03 -16.93
CA LEU A 380 -16.43 4.23 -17.62
C LEU A 380 -17.07 2.91 -18.09
N VAL A 381 -16.28 1.91 -18.47
CA VAL A 381 -16.75 0.55 -18.78
C VAL A 381 -17.38 -0.10 -17.54
N LEU A 382 -16.79 0.07 -16.35
CA LEU A 382 -17.38 -0.44 -15.10
C LEU A 382 -18.75 0.21 -14.81
N VAL A 383 -18.87 1.53 -15.01
CA VAL A 383 -20.15 2.24 -14.89
C VAL A 383 -21.18 1.68 -15.88
N ARG A 384 -20.79 1.48 -17.15
CA ARG A 384 -21.67 0.90 -18.18
C ARG A 384 -22.12 -0.51 -17.81
N GLY A 385 -21.22 -1.36 -17.33
CA GLY A 385 -21.54 -2.73 -16.90
C GLY A 385 -22.59 -2.73 -15.79
N ARG A 386 -22.37 -1.95 -14.72
CA ARG A 386 -23.33 -1.84 -13.61
C ARG A 386 -24.67 -1.24 -14.03
N MET A 387 -24.68 -0.33 -14.98
CA MET A 387 -25.91 0.20 -15.58
C MET A 387 -26.66 -0.86 -16.40
N GLN A 388 -25.96 -1.68 -17.19
CA GLN A 388 -26.55 -2.78 -17.97
C GLN A 388 -27.14 -3.87 -17.06
N ASP A 389 -26.45 -4.17 -15.96
CA ASP A 389 -26.91 -5.11 -14.93
C ASP A 389 -28.06 -4.54 -14.06
N ASN A 390 -28.41 -3.26 -14.24
CA ASN A 390 -29.33 -2.52 -13.38
C ASN A 390 -28.97 -2.61 -11.88
N ASN A 391 -27.67 -2.58 -11.58
CA ASN A 391 -27.12 -2.81 -10.25
C ASN A 391 -26.39 -1.56 -9.73
N ALA A 392 -27.04 -0.82 -8.82
CA ALA A 392 -26.47 0.33 -8.15
C ALA A 392 -25.84 -0.07 -6.80
N ASP A 393 -24.78 -0.88 -6.86
CA ASP A 393 -24.03 -1.37 -5.70
C ASP A 393 -22.92 -0.40 -5.24
N ILE A 394 -22.18 -0.84 -4.22
CA ILE A 394 -21.03 -0.10 -3.70
C ILE A 394 -19.92 0.09 -4.75
N MET A 395 -19.79 -0.84 -5.70
CA MET A 395 -18.80 -0.74 -6.77
C MET A 395 -19.12 0.41 -7.72
N LEU A 396 -20.39 0.57 -8.11
CA LEU A 396 -20.83 1.75 -8.86
C LEU A 396 -20.53 3.03 -8.08
N GLN A 397 -20.87 3.06 -6.79
CA GLN A 397 -20.61 4.24 -5.95
C GLN A 397 -19.12 4.62 -5.89
N TYR A 398 -18.24 3.63 -5.66
CA TYR A 398 -16.80 3.87 -5.62
C TYR A 398 -16.25 4.33 -6.97
N THR A 399 -16.71 3.72 -8.06
CA THR A 399 -16.30 4.09 -9.42
C THR A 399 -16.69 5.52 -9.75
N LEU A 400 -17.93 5.92 -9.44
CA LEU A 400 -18.41 7.29 -9.68
C LEU A 400 -17.63 8.32 -8.84
N SER A 401 -17.35 8.01 -7.58
CA SER A 401 -16.59 8.90 -6.71
C SER A 401 -15.13 9.01 -7.12
N ALA A 402 -14.51 7.93 -7.59
CA ALA A 402 -13.16 7.96 -8.15
C ALA A 402 -13.12 8.86 -9.40
N LEU A 403 -14.08 8.69 -10.33
CA LEU A 403 -14.20 9.55 -11.51
C LEU A 403 -14.37 11.03 -11.13
N MET A 404 -15.26 11.32 -10.18
CA MET A 404 -15.50 12.69 -9.68
C MET A 404 -14.20 13.32 -9.15
N ASN A 405 -13.45 12.61 -8.30
CA ASN A 405 -12.21 13.12 -7.73
C ASN A 405 -11.09 13.27 -8.77
N LEU A 406 -11.00 12.36 -9.75
CA LEU A 406 -10.00 12.46 -10.84
C LEU A 406 -10.28 13.67 -11.75
N THR A 407 -11.54 14.03 -11.95
CA THR A 407 -11.94 15.23 -12.71
C THR A 407 -11.86 16.53 -11.92
N ASP A 408 -11.65 16.47 -10.61
CA ASP A 408 -11.62 17.67 -9.76
C ASP A 408 -10.38 18.52 -10.04
N GLU A 409 -10.59 19.83 -10.16
CA GLU A 409 -9.57 20.83 -10.51
C GLU A 409 -8.62 20.43 -11.68
N SER A 410 -9.10 19.60 -12.62
CA SER A 410 -8.29 19.03 -13.71
C SER A 410 -8.96 19.19 -15.09
N PRO A 411 -8.70 20.30 -15.81
CA PRO A 411 -9.28 20.55 -17.13
C PRO A 411 -8.99 19.44 -18.15
N VAL A 412 -7.76 18.92 -18.15
CA VAL A 412 -7.33 17.84 -19.06
C VAL A 412 -8.11 16.55 -18.79
N THR A 413 -8.32 16.19 -17.53
CA THR A 413 -9.08 14.99 -17.18
C THR A 413 -10.56 15.13 -17.53
N CYS A 414 -11.14 16.31 -17.31
CA CYS A 414 -12.50 16.62 -17.76
C CYS A 414 -12.65 16.47 -19.28
N GLU A 415 -11.68 16.95 -20.06
CA GLU A 415 -11.68 16.79 -21.52
C GLU A 415 -11.59 15.31 -21.93
N ILE A 416 -10.70 14.54 -21.31
CA ILE A 416 -10.58 13.09 -21.57
C ILE A 416 -11.87 12.35 -21.21
N PHE A 417 -12.50 12.67 -20.09
CA PHE A 417 -13.80 12.10 -19.70
C PHE A 417 -14.86 12.33 -20.80
N LEU A 418 -14.95 13.56 -21.34
CA LEU A 418 -15.88 13.87 -22.44
C LEU A 418 -15.53 13.11 -23.72
N ASN A 419 -14.24 13.04 -24.07
CA ASN A 419 -13.74 12.31 -25.25
C ASN A 419 -13.96 10.79 -25.17
N GLN A 420 -14.24 10.24 -23.98
CA GLN A 420 -14.54 8.83 -23.75
C GLN A 420 -16.06 8.55 -23.61
N ASP A 421 -16.90 9.40 -24.20
CA ASP A 421 -18.37 9.38 -24.12
C ASP A 421 -18.94 9.58 -22.70
N GLY A 422 -18.16 10.11 -21.76
CA GLY A 422 -18.56 10.26 -20.36
C GLY A 422 -19.91 10.97 -20.18
N LEU A 423 -20.16 12.01 -20.98
CA LEU A 423 -21.43 12.75 -21.00
C LEU A 423 -22.63 11.84 -21.30
N GLN A 424 -22.57 11.06 -22.38
CA GLN A 424 -23.68 10.19 -22.78
C GLN A 424 -23.89 9.04 -21.79
N ILE A 425 -22.80 8.48 -21.25
CA ILE A 425 -22.87 7.42 -20.24
C ILE A 425 -23.61 7.92 -18.99
N PHE A 426 -23.26 9.11 -18.51
CA PHE A 426 -23.81 9.64 -17.26
C PHE A 426 -25.25 10.15 -17.45
N ILE A 427 -25.62 10.64 -18.64
CA ILE A 427 -27.03 10.88 -18.99
C ILE A 427 -27.84 9.58 -18.89
N ASN A 428 -27.35 8.51 -19.51
CA ASN A 428 -28.02 7.20 -19.46
C ASN A 428 -28.10 6.67 -18.03
N LEU A 429 -27.05 6.87 -17.22
CA LEU A 429 -27.01 6.43 -15.83
C LEU A 429 -28.11 7.07 -14.98
N LEU A 430 -28.35 8.38 -15.14
CA LEU A 430 -29.45 9.08 -14.46
C LEU A 430 -30.83 8.63 -14.95
N LEU A 431 -30.96 8.28 -16.23
CA LEU A 431 -32.20 7.71 -16.77
C LEU A 431 -32.47 6.29 -16.26
N THR A 432 -31.43 5.49 -16.04
CA THR A 432 -31.53 4.13 -15.48
C THR A 432 -31.84 4.16 -13.98
N PHE A 433 -31.31 5.13 -13.24
CA PHE A 433 -31.45 5.23 -11.78
C PHE A 433 -32.06 6.56 -11.29
N PRO A 434 -33.29 6.92 -11.73
CA PRO A 434 -33.87 8.26 -11.55
C PRO A 434 -34.18 8.65 -10.10
N ASP A 435 -34.26 7.70 -9.17
CA ASP A 435 -34.57 7.96 -7.75
C ASP A 435 -33.40 7.58 -6.81
N LYS A 436 -32.23 7.28 -7.37
CA LYS A 436 -31.04 6.93 -6.60
C LYS A 436 -30.24 8.19 -6.29
N ARG A 437 -30.68 8.93 -5.27
CA ARG A 437 -30.06 10.19 -4.81
C ARG A 437 -28.53 10.18 -4.75
N SER A 438 -27.91 9.10 -4.27
CA SER A 438 -26.45 9.00 -4.19
C SER A 438 -25.78 9.00 -5.56
N VAL A 439 -26.40 8.39 -6.57
CA VAL A 439 -25.95 8.41 -7.95
C VAL A 439 -26.17 9.80 -8.54
N GLU A 440 -27.36 10.39 -8.35
CA GLU A 440 -27.68 11.72 -8.86
C GLU A 440 -26.71 12.79 -8.38
N ILE A 441 -26.47 12.84 -7.07
CA ILE A 441 -25.57 13.82 -6.47
C ILE A 441 -24.14 13.64 -6.99
N THR A 442 -23.63 12.41 -7.07
CA THR A 442 -22.25 12.17 -7.52
C THR A 442 -22.07 12.49 -9.01
N VAL A 443 -23.06 12.16 -9.84
CA VAL A 443 -23.07 12.51 -11.27
C VAL A 443 -23.07 14.03 -11.46
N LEU A 444 -23.94 14.75 -10.74
CA LEU A 444 -24.00 16.20 -10.83
C LEU A 444 -22.73 16.87 -10.28
N LYS A 445 -22.11 16.33 -9.22
CA LYS A 445 -20.80 16.80 -8.75
C LYS A 445 -19.71 16.69 -9.82
N LEU A 446 -19.63 15.56 -10.52
CA LEU A 446 -18.69 15.39 -11.62
C LEU A 446 -18.96 16.42 -12.74
N PHE A 447 -20.21 16.60 -13.15
CA PHE A 447 -20.53 17.58 -14.18
C PHE A 447 -20.30 19.03 -13.75
N ASN A 448 -20.41 19.33 -12.45
CA ASN A 448 -20.00 20.63 -11.93
C ASN A 448 -18.52 20.88 -12.17
N ASN A 449 -17.64 19.87 -11.96
CA ASN A 449 -16.20 19.99 -12.25
C ASN A 449 -15.95 20.29 -13.74
N VAL A 450 -16.68 19.63 -14.64
CA VAL A 450 -16.60 19.89 -16.08
C VAL A 450 -17.12 21.30 -16.43
N ALA A 451 -18.23 21.73 -15.83
CA ALA A 451 -18.86 23.02 -16.13
C ALA A 451 -18.06 24.22 -15.64
N VAL A 452 -17.25 24.05 -14.59
CA VAL A 452 -16.30 25.08 -14.12
C VAL A 452 -15.32 25.46 -15.23
N VAL A 453 -14.86 24.48 -16.04
CA VAL A 453 -13.88 24.68 -17.13
C VAL A 453 -14.52 25.43 -18.32
N PRO A 454 -14.16 26.71 -18.56
CA PRO A 454 -14.82 27.54 -19.57
C PRO A 454 -14.84 26.94 -20.98
N GLU A 455 -13.73 26.33 -21.40
CA GLU A 455 -13.53 25.78 -22.74
C GLU A 455 -14.42 24.55 -23.02
N LEU A 456 -14.85 23.84 -21.97
CA LEU A 456 -15.63 22.60 -22.07
C LEU A 456 -17.15 22.83 -21.94
N ARG A 457 -17.61 24.02 -21.52
CA ARG A 457 -19.05 24.31 -21.35
C ARG A 457 -19.85 24.07 -22.62
N LYS A 458 -19.28 24.39 -23.78
CA LYS A 458 -19.91 24.14 -25.10
C LYS A 458 -20.19 22.66 -25.37
N GLU A 459 -19.38 21.76 -24.82
CA GLU A 459 -19.57 20.32 -24.97
C GLU A 459 -20.73 19.80 -24.13
N LEU A 460 -21.10 20.52 -23.06
CA LEU A 460 -22.27 20.23 -22.22
C LEU A 460 -23.56 20.83 -22.79
N LEU A 461 -23.50 21.81 -23.71
CA LEU A 461 -24.67 22.40 -24.37
C LEU A 461 -25.28 21.43 -25.41
N LYS A 462 -25.78 20.29 -24.94
CA LYS A 462 -26.46 19.26 -25.74
C LYS A 462 -27.93 19.16 -25.28
N PRO A 463 -28.91 19.11 -26.20
CA PRO A 463 -30.32 18.98 -25.85
C PRO A 463 -30.65 17.91 -24.78
N PRO A 464 -30.12 16.66 -24.83
CA PRO A 464 -30.42 15.66 -23.80
C PRO A 464 -29.87 16.03 -22.42
N PHE A 465 -28.71 16.70 -22.35
CA PHE A 465 -28.13 17.13 -21.08
C PHE A 465 -28.89 18.31 -20.49
N ILE A 466 -29.28 19.30 -21.31
CA ILE A 466 -30.07 20.45 -20.85
C ILE A 466 -31.44 20.00 -20.36
N ALA A 467 -32.12 19.09 -21.07
CA ALA A 467 -33.38 18.52 -20.62
C ALA A 467 -33.24 17.79 -19.26
N MET A 468 -32.12 17.09 -19.07
CA MET A 468 -31.82 16.41 -17.81
C MET A 468 -31.56 17.41 -16.67
N LEU A 469 -30.77 18.46 -16.90
CA LEU A 469 -30.52 19.51 -15.91
C LEU A 469 -31.82 20.20 -15.48
N ARG A 470 -32.69 20.54 -16.43
CA ARG A 470 -34.00 21.15 -16.12
C ARG A 470 -34.86 20.25 -15.23
N ARG A 471 -34.83 18.93 -15.45
CA ARG A 471 -35.51 17.97 -14.57
C ARG A 471 -34.92 17.99 -13.16
N GLN A 472 -33.59 17.90 -13.04
CA GLN A 472 -32.92 17.85 -11.74
C GLN A 472 -32.94 19.17 -10.99
N LEU A 473 -33.05 20.29 -11.70
CA LEU A 473 -33.28 21.61 -11.12
C LEU A 473 -34.59 21.66 -10.31
N GLN A 474 -35.64 20.98 -10.79
CA GLN A 474 -36.95 20.88 -10.14
C GLN A 474 -37.03 19.79 -9.05
N SER A 475 -35.92 19.15 -8.70
CA SER A 475 -35.89 18.12 -7.68
C SER A 475 -36.29 18.67 -6.31
N GLU A 476 -37.17 17.97 -5.58
CA GLU A 476 -37.52 18.26 -4.19
C GLU A 476 -36.31 18.10 -3.24
N HIS A 477 -35.28 17.37 -3.66
CA HIS A 477 -34.04 17.21 -2.92
C HIS A 477 -33.09 18.37 -3.20
N ILE A 478 -32.92 19.24 -2.19
CA ILE A 478 -32.08 20.44 -2.28
C ILE A 478 -30.66 20.17 -2.78
N ALA A 479 -30.03 19.06 -2.42
CA ALA A 479 -28.68 18.74 -2.90
C ALA A 479 -28.62 18.53 -4.41
N VAL A 480 -29.62 17.84 -4.99
CA VAL A 480 -29.72 17.60 -6.44
C VAL A 480 -30.04 18.91 -7.16
N SER A 481 -31.05 19.64 -6.68
CA SER A 481 -31.45 20.94 -7.23
C SER A 481 -30.29 21.96 -7.17
N TYR A 482 -29.52 21.98 -6.08
CA TYR A 482 -28.36 22.86 -5.89
C TYR A 482 -27.26 22.62 -6.92
N PHE A 483 -26.83 21.37 -7.13
CA PHE A 483 -25.80 21.09 -8.13
C PHE A 483 -26.32 21.33 -9.56
N ALA A 484 -27.57 20.99 -9.85
CA ALA A 484 -28.19 21.27 -11.15
C ALA A 484 -28.26 22.79 -11.43
N ALA A 485 -28.60 23.59 -10.42
CA ALA A 485 -28.60 25.04 -10.49
C ALA A 485 -27.20 25.61 -10.73
N GLY A 486 -26.18 25.11 -10.02
CA GLY A 486 -24.79 25.51 -10.20
C GLY A 486 -24.27 25.24 -11.61
N ILE A 487 -24.51 24.03 -12.14
CA ILE A 487 -24.15 23.69 -13.52
C ILE A 487 -24.90 24.59 -14.50
N SER A 488 -26.21 24.77 -14.31
CA SER A 488 -27.04 25.63 -15.18
C SER A 488 -26.51 27.07 -15.21
N ALA A 489 -26.10 27.62 -14.07
CA ALA A 489 -25.50 28.94 -13.99
C ALA A 489 -24.18 29.03 -14.79
N TYR A 490 -23.28 28.05 -14.66
CA TYR A 490 -22.05 28.00 -15.46
C TYR A 490 -22.35 27.96 -16.97
N LEU A 491 -23.33 27.16 -17.39
CA LEU A 491 -23.72 27.06 -18.79
C LEU A 491 -24.35 28.36 -19.30
N LEU A 492 -25.19 29.03 -18.51
CA LEU A 492 -25.76 30.33 -18.86
C LEU A 492 -24.70 31.42 -19.00
N CYS A 493 -23.57 31.30 -18.29
CA CYS A 493 -22.40 32.16 -18.46
C CYS A 493 -21.51 31.79 -19.66
N ALA A 494 -21.80 30.72 -20.41
CA ALA A 494 -21.09 30.40 -21.64
C ALA A 494 -21.38 31.45 -22.73
N GLU A 495 -20.49 31.57 -23.72
CA GLU A 495 -20.66 32.54 -24.81
C GLU A 495 -22.00 32.35 -25.54
N GLN A 496 -22.69 33.45 -25.83
CA GLN A 496 -23.99 33.41 -26.54
C GLN A 496 -23.91 32.67 -27.87
N ALA A 497 -22.75 32.74 -28.55
CA ALA A 497 -22.50 32.01 -29.79
C ALA A 497 -22.58 30.48 -29.60
N ALA A 498 -22.18 29.96 -28.44
CA ALA A 498 -22.26 28.52 -28.14
C ALA A 498 -23.71 28.05 -27.96
N TRP A 499 -24.56 28.88 -27.35
CA TRP A 499 -26.00 28.61 -27.22
C TRP A 499 -26.73 28.69 -28.57
N LEU A 500 -26.33 29.62 -29.45
CA LEU A 500 -26.90 29.76 -30.78
C LEU A 500 -26.44 28.67 -31.76
N ALA A 501 -25.25 28.11 -31.54
CA ALA A 501 -24.70 27.03 -32.35
C ALA A 501 -25.31 25.66 -31.98
N ALA A 502 -25.91 25.53 -30.80
CA ALA A 502 -26.59 24.32 -30.37
C ALA A 502 -28.06 24.35 -30.80
N ASP A 503 -28.52 23.26 -31.44
CA ASP A 503 -29.87 23.15 -32.00
C ASP A 503 -30.96 23.44 -30.94
N ASP A 504 -31.69 24.55 -31.11
CA ASP A 504 -32.91 24.93 -30.40
C ASP A 504 -32.86 24.79 -28.86
N LEU A 505 -31.77 25.25 -28.25
CA LEU A 505 -31.64 25.24 -26.79
C LEU A 505 -32.47 26.35 -26.12
N PRO A 506 -33.22 26.04 -25.03
CA PRO A 506 -34.15 26.97 -24.40
C PRO A 506 -33.46 27.89 -23.38
N TYR A 507 -32.55 28.77 -23.84
CA TYR A 507 -31.75 29.66 -22.97
C TYR A 507 -32.62 30.48 -22.00
N LYS A 508 -33.69 31.08 -22.51
CA LYS A 508 -34.56 31.97 -21.72
C LYS A 508 -35.35 31.21 -20.68
N GLU A 509 -35.86 30.03 -21.04
CA GLU A 509 -36.59 29.17 -20.12
C GLU A 509 -35.66 28.64 -19.02
N VAL A 510 -34.44 28.19 -19.36
CA VAL A 510 -33.46 27.72 -18.36
C VAL A 510 -33.09 28.85 -17.40
N LEU A 511 -32.90 30.07 -17.89
CA LEU A 511 -32.62 31.24 -17.05
C LEU A 511 -33.79 31.56 -16.11
N ALA A 512 -35.03 31.53 -16.61
CA ALA A 512 -36.22 31.77 -15.81
C ALA A 512 -36.41 30.68 -14.74
N GLU A 513 -36.32 29.40 -15.13
CA GLU A 513 -36.43 28.25 -14.23
C GLU A 513 -35.38 28.26 -13.14
N LEU A 514 -34.13 28.62 -13.47
CA LEU A 514 -33.07 28.79 -12.49
C LEU A 514 -33.43 29.87 -11.47
N GLY A 515 -33.90 31.03 -11.94
CA GLY A 515 -34.36 32.12 -11.08
C GLY A 515 -35.48 31.67 -10.15
N ASP A 516 -36.53 31.06 -10.69
CA ASP A 516 -37.70 30.61 -9.94
C ASP A 516 -37.32 29.57 -8.85
N VAL A 517 -36.46 28.60 -9.19
CA VAL A 517 -36.04 27.55 -8.25
C VAL A 517 -35.15 28.11 -7.15
N VAL A 518 -34.16 28.94 -7.49
CA VAL A 518 -33.23 29.53 -6.50
C VAL A 518 -34.00 30.46 -5.54
N LEU A 519 -34.96 31.23 -6.05
CA LEU A 519 -35.84 32.08 -5.23
C LEU A 519 -36.83 31.27 -4.39
N GLY A 520 -37.19 30.06 -4.83
CA GLY A 520 -38.11 29.16 -4.15
C GLY A 520 -37.48 28.31 -3.05
N TRP A 521 -36.15 28.25 -2.94
CA TRP A 521 -35.49 27.51 -1.86
C TRP A 521 -35.80 28.15 -0.50
N GLU A 522 -36.40 27.38 0.41
CA GLU A 522 -36.52 27.77 1.80
C GLU A 522 -35.11 28.05 2.33
N CYS A 523 -34.84 29.32 2.61
CA CYS A 523 -33.53 29.80 2.99
C CYS A 523 -33.01 29.03 4.20
N ALA A 524 -32.12 28.07 3.98
CA ALA A 524 -31.38 27.43 5.06
C ALA A 524 -30.53 28.52 5.74
N PRO A 525 -30.76 28.84 7.03
CA PRO A 525 -30.05 29.92 7.71
C PRO A 525 -28.53 29.75 7.65
N TYR A 526 -28.06 28.51 7.52
CA TYR A 526 -26.64 28.20 7.36
C TYR A 526 -26.06 28.64 6.01
N VAL A 527 -26.78 28.49 4.90
CA VAL A 527 -26.30 28.90 3.56
C VAL A 527 -26.19 30.43 3.50
N GLN A 528 -27.20 31.11 4.02
CA GLN A 528 -27.18 32.57 4.15
C GLN A 528 -26.02 33.03 5.04
N LEU A 529 -25.74 32.32 6.14
CA LEU A 529 -24.62 32.64 7.01
C LEU A 529 -23.28 32.47 6.28
N TRP A 530 -23.08 31.39 5.55
CA TRP A 530 -21.85 31.17 4.77
C TRP A 530 -21.67 32.23 3.68
N ALA A 531 -22.74 32.59 2.97
CA ALA A 531 -22.71 33.66 1.97
C ALA A 531 -22.35 35.01 2.60
N LEU A 532 -23.04 35.40 3.68
CA LEU A 532 -22.75 36.65 4.40
C LEU A 532 -21.35 36.67 5.00
N TRP A 533 -20.87 35.53 5.52
CA TRP A 533 -19.51 35.39 6.03
C TRP A 533 -18.48 35.55 4.92
N ALA A 534 -18.66 34.91 3.76
CA ALA A 534 -17.76 35.01 2.62
C ALA A 534 -17.69 36.44 2.08
N LEU A 535 -18.85 37.07 1.88
CA LEU A 535 -18.95 38.48 1.48
C LEU A 535 -18.26 39.39 2.50
N HIS A 536 -18.48 39.15 3.79
CA HIS A 536 -17.80 39.91 4.85
C HIS A 536 -16.29 39.71 4.82
N HIS A 537 -15.83 38.48 4.66
CA HIS A 537 -14.42 38.16 4.63
C HIS A 537 -13.71 38.91 3.49
N VAL A 538 -14.19 38.77 2.24
CA VAL A 538 -13.56 39.43 1.08
C VAL A 538 -13.64 40.96 1.19
N THR A 539 -14.78 41.49 1.64
CA THR A 539 -14.99 42.95 1.76
C THR A 539 -14.19 43.57 2.90
N SER A 540 -13.96 42.82 3.99
CA SER A 540 -13.13 43.30 5.10
C SER A 540 -11.64 43.32 4.76
N ASN A 541 -11.20 42.46 3.84
CA ASN A 541 -9.80 42.40 3.37
C ASN A 541 -9.51 43.47 2.32
N ASP A 542 -10.43 43.71 1.38
CA ASP A 542 -10.27 44.71 0.32
C ASP A 542 -11.59 45.46 0.05
N SER A 543 -11.89 46.42 0.92
CA SER A 543 -13.12 47.21 0.81
C SER A 543 -13.16 48.13 -0.41
N ASP A 544 -11.99 48.56 -0.91
CA ASP A 544 -11.90 49.44 -2.08
C ASP A 544 -12.30 48.72 -3.37
N TYR A 545 -11.97 47.43 -3.49
CA TYR A 545 -12.34 46.62 -4.65
C TYR A 545 -13.78 46.09 -4.53
N TYR A 546 -14.17 45.52 -3.39
CA TYR A 546 -15.42 44.79 -3.27
C TYR A 546 -16.64 45.66 -2.95
N CYS A 547 -16.52 46.74 -2.15
CA CYS A 547 -17.69 47.58 -1.82
C CYS A 547 -18.39 48.18 -3.06
N PRO A 548 -17.67 48.72 -4.07
CA PRO A 548 -18.30 49.18 -5.32
C PRO A 548 -19.08 48.08 -6.05
N MET A 549 -18.54 46.85 -6.07
CA MET A 549 -19.24 45.71 -6.67
C MET A 549 -20.52 45.39 -5.90
N LEU A 550 -20.46 45.32 -4.57
CA LEU A 550 -21.65 45.06 -3.75
C LEU A 550 -22.76 46.10 -3.96
N ILE A 551 -22.40 47.39 -4.01
CA ILE A 551 -23.35 48.47 -4.27
C ILE A 551 -23.95 48.33 -5.68
N ARG A 552 -23.11 48.07 -6.70
CA ARG A 552 -23.57 47.91 -8.09
C ARG A 552 -24.56 46.77 -8.26
N GLU A 553 -24.36 45.66 -7.54
CA GLU A 553 -25.23 44.49 -7.59
C GLU A 553 -26.44 44.58 -6.63
N GLY A 554 -26.66 45.71 -5.95
CA GLY A 554 -27.83 45.92 -5.07
C GLY A 554 -27.82 45.07 -3.80
N ILE A 555 -26.64 44.65 -3.35
CA ILE A 555 -26.49 43.83 -2.14
C ILE A 555 -26.92 44.57 -0.86
N PRO A 556 -26.61 45.88 -0.65
CA PRO A 556 -27.03 46.60 0.55
C PRO A 556 -28.54 46.58 0.77
N GLU A 557 -29.34 46.73 -0.28
CA GLU A 557 -30.80 46.68 -0.24
C GLU A 557 -31.29 45.30 0.20
N LEU A 558 -30.70 44.23 -0.35
CA LEU A 558 -31.00 42.86 0.04
C LEU A 558 -30.67 42.57 1.51
N LEU A 559 -29.54 43.10 2.02
CA LEU A 559 -29.14 42.94 3.41
C LEU A 559 -30.08 43.64 4.39
N LEU A 560 -30.68 44.76 3.98
CA LEU A 560 -31.69 45.46 4.78
C LEU A 560 -32.97 44.64 4.90
N THR A 561 -33.47 44.13 3.77
CA THR A 561 -34.62 43.23 3.76
C THR A 561 -34.35 41.99 4.60
N GLN A 562 -33.17 41.37 4.44
CA GLN A 562 -32.78 40.20 5.22
C GLN A 562 -32.61 40.48 6.71
N ARG A 563 -32.11 41.67 7.10
CA ARG A 563 -32.03 42.11 8.50
C ARG A 563 -33.41 42.20 9.13
N ASP A 564 -34.38 42.71 8.39
CA ASP A 564 -35.73 42.99 8.87
C ASP A 564 -36.62 41.74 8.86
N ASP A 565 -36.40 40.83 7.90
CA ASP A 565 -37.14 39.58 7.74
C ASP A 565 -36.49 38.38 8.47
N ALA A 566 -35.30 38.54 9.05
CA ALA A 566 -34.60 37.45 9.72
C ALA A 566 -35.44 36.90 10.91
N PRO A 567 -35.76 35.59 10.92
CA PRO A 567 -36.53 35.00 12.01
C PRO A 567 -35.78 35.12 13.33
N SER A 568 -36.51 35.29 14.44
CA SER A 568 -35.95 35.46 15.80
C SER A 568 -35.00 34.32 16.21
N SER A 569 -35.12 33.15 15.57
CA SER A 569 -34.28 31.97 15.79
C SER A 569 -32.91 32.00 15.08
N ALA A 570 -32.62 32.98 14.21
CA ALA A 570 -31.35 33.09 13.47
C ALA A 570 -30.62 34.44 13.68
N PRO A 571 -30.29 34.82 14.93
CA PRO A 571 -29.72 36.14 15.26
C PRO A 571 -28.38 36.41 14.58
N PHE A 572 -27.60 35.36 14.28
CA PHE A 572 -26.30 35.47 13.62
C PHE A 572 -26.38 36.03 12.19
N LEU A 573 -27.49 35.80 11.47
CA LEU A 573 -27.68 36.34 10.12
C LEU A 573 -27.80 37.85 10.14
N ARG A 574 -28.61 38.35 11.07
CA ARG A 574 -28.80 39.78 11.30
C ARG A 574 -27.48 40.45 11.68
N ASP A 575 -26.70 39.81 12.54
CA ASP A 575 -25.41 40.36 12.99
C ASP A 575 -24.39 40.45 11.85
N PHE A 576 -24.30 39.43 10.98
CA PHE A 576 -23.41 39.46 9.82
C PHE A 576 -23.87 40.44 8.74
N ALA A 577 -25.17 40.53 8.47
CA ALA A 577 -25.73 41.52 7.55
C ALA A 577 -25.42 42.95 8.01
N LEU A 578 -25.56 43.23 9.31
CA LEU A 578 -25.21 44.53 9.90
C LEU A 578 -23.72 44.86 9.77
N LYS A 579 -22.83 43.87 9.97
CA LYS A 579 -21.38 44.09 9.80
C LYS A 579 -21.03 44.43 8.35
N LEU A 580 -21.65 43.76 7.37
CA LEU A 580 -21.41 44.06 5.95
C LEU A 580 -21.94 45.45 5.59
N LEU A 581 -23.15 45.79 6.03
CA LEU A 581 -23.73 47.13 5.84
C LEU A 581 -22.84 48.23 6.45
N ALA A 582 -22.22 47.97 7.60
CA ALA A 582 -21.29 48.91 8.22
C ALA A 582 -19.99 49.09 7.39
N LEU A 583 -19.47 48.02 6.77
CA LEU A 583 -18.32 48.09 5.88
C LEU A 583 -18.62 48.92 4.62
N VAL A 584 -19.78 48.68 3.99
CA VAL A 584 -20.23 49.44 2.82
C VAL A 584 -20.46 50.92 3.18
N ALA A 585 -21.10 51.21 4.30
CA ALA A 585 -21.32 52.59 4.77
C ALA A 585 -19.99 53.31 5.09
N ALA A 586 -19.03 52.61 5.70
CA ALA A 586 -17.70 53.17 5.97
C ALA A 586 -16.94 53.50 4.66
N TYR A 587 -17.08 52.64 3.64
CA TYR A 587 -16.55 52.88 2.30
C TYR A 587 -17.19 54.11 1.65
N GLU A 588 -18.53 54.20 1.60
CA GLU A 588 -19.23 55.35 1.01
C GLU A 588 -18.88 56.66 1.74
N MET A 589 -18.73 56.65 3.07
CA MET A 589 -18.31 57.83 3.83
C MET A 589 -16.86 58.23 3.58
N ARG A 590 -15.98 57.27 3.31
CA ARG A 590 -14.59 57.55 2.94
C ARG A 590 -14.53 58.12 1.52
N ASP A 591 -15.27 57.52 0.58
CA ASP A 591 -15.29 57.93 -0.82
C ASP A 591 -15.93 59.33 -1.01
N ALA A 592 -17.00 59.61 -0.26
CA ALA A 592 -17.62 60.94 -0.21
C ALA A 592 -16.72 62.03 0.40
N LYS A 593 -15.69 61.66 1.19
CA LYS A 593 -14.69 62.61 1.72
C LYS A 593 -13.54 62.84 0.73
N THR A 594 -13.26 61.90 -0.16
CA THR A 594 -12.24 62.02 -1.22
C THR A 594 -12.76 62.74 -2.47
N LEU A 595 -14.07 62.68 -2.75
CA LEU A 595 -14.73 63.40 -3.83
C LEU A 595 -15.38 64.69 -3.30
N THR A 596 -14.64 65.80 -3.34
CA THR A 596 -15.20 67.13 -3.05
C THR A 596 -16.25 67.53 -4.09
N GLY A 597 -17.52 67.26 -3.76
CA GLY A 597 -18.68 67.91 -4.37
C GLY A 597 -19.57 67.00 -5.21
N LYS A 598 -20.76 66.72 -4.65
CA LYS A 598 -21.95 66.08 -5.25
C LYS A 598 -21.97 64.55 -5.26
N ASN A 599 -22.35 63.95 -4.12
CA ASN A 599 -23.70 63.39 -3.88
C ASN A 599 -23.77 62.98 -2.39
N ALA A 600 -24.95 63.07 -1.78
CA ALA A 600 -25.14 62.56 -0.42
C ALA A 600 -24.96 61.02 -0.42
N PRO A 601 -24.44 60.41 0.66
CA PRO A 601 -24.37 58.96 0.76
C PRO A 601 -25.77 58.37 0.56
N THR A 602 -25.86 57.36 -0.31
CA THR A 602 -27.11 56.70 -0.69
C THR A 602 -27.74 55.95 0.50
N PHE A 603 -26.92 55.62 1.50
CA PHE A 603 -27.33 54.85 2.66
C PHE A 603 -27.00 55.56 3.98
N ILE A 604 -28.03 55.85 4.79
CA ILE A 604 -27.90 56.31 6.19
C ILE A 604 -28.55 55.25 7.09
N PRO A 605 -27.78 54.53 7.94
CA PRO A 605 -28.36 53.61 8.90
C PRO A 605 -29.07 54.41 10.00
N CYS A 606 -30.39 54.27 10.09
CA CYS A 606 -31.15 54.74 11.25
C CYS A 606 -30.70 54.00 12.51
N SER A 607 -29.87 54.63 13.34
CA SER A 607 -29.68 54.23 14.73
C SER A 607 -30.95 54.57 15.52
N ARG A 608 -31.71 53.57 15.96
CA ARG A 608 -32.66 53.76 17.06
C ARG A 608 -32.05 53.21 18.35
N SER A 609 -32.04 54.09 19.34
CA SER A 609 -31.82 53.91 20.78
C SER A 609 -32.58 52.75 21.38
#